data_AF-A0A964ETY0-F1
#
_entry.id   AF-A0A964ETY0-F1
#
_cell.length_a   1.000
_cell.length_b   1.000
_cell.length_c   1.000
_cell.angle_alpha   90.00
_cell.angle_beta   90.00
_cell.angle_gamma   90.00
#
_symmetry.space_group_name_H-M   'P 1'
#
loop_
_entity.id
_entity.type
_entity.pdbx_description
1 polymer ?
#
loop_
_entity_poly.entity_id
_entity_poly.type
_entity_poly.pdbx_seq_one_letter_code
_entity_poly.pdbx_strand_id
1 'polypeptide(L)'
;MIAALLLAAVACGGPGEAERYSAALDPSLSLERAVALCEGMATPERAGECAVAAIEARGALSAAACAQVPAGLWREECLFLTAEAVLADGHLEAAMAGCRDTRFARECSFHLIRAEAQAAALLDPAEAAAQLASLPVTVVAPDAARLFWREWLRARQSAGRSVDPAACRALPDPAPCDAALMELWLAAISAMPRDRFCALRAEVGRTPLTLAGGAPAFADDPALVAHADRYCDGLDSTPPER
;
A
#
# COMPACT_ATOMS: atom_id res chain seq x y z
N MET A 1 -13.63 -12.50 -68.72
CA MET A 1 -12.68 -11.86 -67.77
C MET A 1 -13.46 -11.09 -66.70
N ILE A 2 -14.18 -11.78 -65.81
CA ILE A 2 -14.88 -11.18 -64.66
C ILE A 2 -14.77 -12.19 -63.51
N ALA A 3 -13.58 -12.30 -62.91
CA ALA A 3 -13.35 -13.23 -61.80
C ALA A 3 -12.16 -12.82 -60.92
N ALA A 4 -11.85 -11.52 -60.86
CA ALA A 4 -10.69 -10.99 -60.12
C ALA A 4 -11.04 -9.73 -59.30
N LEU A 5 -12.31 -9.55 -58.93
CA LEU A 5 -12.79 -8.36 -58.22
C LEU A 5 -13.61 -8.67 -56.94
N LEU A 6 -13.47 -9.89 -56.41
CA LEU A 6 -14.22 -10.36 -55.22
C LEU A 6 -13.35 -10.72 -54.01
N LEU A 7 -12.04 -10.41 -54.04
CA LEU A 7 -11.11 -10.69 -52.94
C LEU A 7 -10.61 -9.45 -52.17
N ALA A 8 -11.17 -8.26 -52.43
CA ALA A 8 -10.78 -7.02 -51.74
C ALA A 8 -11.81 -6.53 -50.69
N ALA A 9 -12.79 -7.36 -50.32
CA ALA A 9 -13.87 -6.98 -49.40
C ALA A 9 -13.80 -7.69 -48.03
N VAL A 10 -12.75 -8.46 -47.73
CA VAL A 10 -12.66 -9.29 -46.52
C VAL A 10 -11.33 -9.07 -45.80
N ALA A 11 -11.02 -7.82 -45.43
CA ALA A 11 -9.93 -7.53 -44.47
C ALA A 11 -10.04 -6.16 -43.77
N CYS A 12 -11.15 -5.42 -43.90
CA CYS A 12 -11.39 -4.24 -43.05
C CYS A 12 -11.99 -4.71 -41.72
N GLY A 13 -11.26 -5.55 -40.98
CA GLY A 13 -11.52 -5.70 -39.56
C GLY A 13 -11.33 -4.33 -38.93
N GLY A 14 -12.33 -3.84 -38.20
CA GLY A 14 -12.18 -2.59 -37.45
C GLY A 14 -10.95 -2.64 -36.53
N PRO A 15 -10.51 -1.50 -35.98
CA PRO A 15 -9.29 -1.45 -35.20
C PRO A 15 -9.31 -2.49 -34.08
N GLY A 16 -8.20 -3.21 -33.95
CA GLY A 16 -8.02 -4.24 -32.93
C GLY A 16 -8.03 -3.66 -31.52
N GLU A 17 -8.19 -4.49 -30.48
CA GLU A 17 -8.27 -4.01 -29.09
C GLU A 17 -7.04 -3.17 -28.70
N ALA A 18 -5.84 -3.59 -29.11
CA ALA A 18 -4.60 -2.86 -28.82
C ALA A 18 -4.57 -1.47 -29.50
N GLU A 19 -5.08 -1.36 -30.73
CA GLU A 19 -5.15 -0.08 -31.44
C GLU A 19 -6.18 0.86 -30.79
N ARG A 20 -7.32 0.32 -30.34
CA ARG A 20 -8.32 1.10 -29.59
C ARG A 20 -7.78 1.56 -28.24
N TYR A 21 -7.10 0.68 -27.51
CA TYR A 21 -6.47 1.01 -26.24
C TYR A 21 -5.44 2.13 -26.42
N SER A 22 -4.52 1.97 -27.38
CA SER A 22 -3.52 2.98 -27.71
C SER A 22 -4.16 4.31 -28.12
N ALA A 23 -5.20 4.28 -28.97
CA ALA A 23 -5.92 5.48 -29.38
C ALA A 23 -6.64 6.16 -28.20
N ALA A 24 -7.20 5.42 -27.25
CA ALA A 24 -7.83 5.98 -26.06
C ALA A 24 -6.84 6.76 -25.18
N LEU A 25 -5.56 6.35 -25.18
CA LEU A 25 -4.49 7.04 -24.45
C LEU A 25 -3.92 8.26 -25.17
N ASP A 26 -4.35 8.58 -26.39
CA ASP A 26 -3.89 9.76 -27.12
C ASP A 26 -4.32 11.05 -26.38
N PRO A 27 -3.37 11.86 -25.84
CA PRO A 27 -3.70 13.03 -25.03
C PRO A 27 -4.43 14.13 -25.81
N SER A 28 -4.46 14.07 -27.14
CA SER A 28 -5.20 15.02 -27.98
C SER A 28 -6.71 14.77 -28.01
N LEU A 29 -7.19 13.57 -27.62
CA LEU A 29 -8.61 13.27 -27.55
C LEU A 29 -9.25 13.80 -26.26
N SER A 30 -10.50 14.26 -26.36
CA SER A 30 -11.32 14.54 -25.17
C SER A 30 -11.54 13.28 -24.34
N LEU A 31 -11.78 13.45 -23.03
CA LEU A 31 -12.06 12.32 -22.14
C LEU A 31 -13.25 11.48 -22.62
N GLU A 32 -14.36 12.13 -22.98
CA GLU A 32 -15.55 11.47 -23.51
C GLU A 32 -15.22 10.60 -24.74
N ARG A 33 -14.40 11.14 -25.66
CA ARG A 33 -14.01 10.39 -26.86
C ARG A 33 -13.11 9.21 -26.54
N ALA A 34 -12.20 9.38 -25.58
CA ALA A 34 -11.29 8.33 -25.14
C ALA A 34 -12.04 7.17 -24.46
N VAL A 35 -12.96 7.47 -23.53
CA VAL A 35 -13.78 6.45 -22.86
C VAL A 35 -14.66 5.72 -23.87
N ALA A 36 -15.24 6.44 -24.85
CA ALA A 36 -16.02 5.81 -25.92
C ALA A 36 -15.21 4.81 -26.78
N LEU A 37 -13.88 4.99 -26.92
CA LEU A 37 -13.03 4.01 -27.58
C LEU A 37 -12.86 2.73 -26.76
N CYS A 38 -12.88 2.84 -25.43
CA CYS A 38 -12.77 1.72 -24.49
C CYS A 38 -14.06 0.89 -24.40
N GLU A 39 -15.24 1.52 -24.50
CA GLU A 39 -16.54 0.82 -24.43
C GLU A 39 -16.70 -0.29 -25.48
N GLY A 40 -16.02 -0.14 -26.63
CA GLY A 40 -16.08 -1.10 -27.73
C GLY A 40 -15.16 -2.33 -27.58
N MET A 41 -14.48 -2.50 -26.44
CA MET A 41 -13.59 -3.65 -26.19
C MET A 41 -14.37 -4.95 -25.93
N ALA A 42 -13.73 -6.10 -26.14
CA ALA A 42 -14.40 -7.39 -26.17
C ALA A 42 -14.91 -7.84 -24.79
N THR A 43 -14.27 -7.40 -23.70
CA THR A 43 -14.65 -7.77 -22.34
C THR A 43 -14.88 -6.54 -21.46
N PRO A 44 -15.79 -6.63 -20.46
CA PRO A 44 -15.98 -5.56 -19.48
C PRO A 44 -14.70 -5.22 -18.71
N GLU A 45 -13.84 -6.22 -18.48
CA GLU A 45 -12.54 -6.07 -17.82
C GLU A 45 -11.62 -5.15 -18.64
N ARG A 46 -11.46 -5.43 -19.94
CA ARG A 46 -10.62 -4.61 -20.84
C ARG A 46 -11.18 -3.21 -21.03
N ALA A 47 -12.50 -3.09 -21.18
CA ALA A 47 -13.16 -1.80 -21.29
C ALA A 47 -12.94 -0.94 -20.04
N GLY A 48 -13.05 -1.55 -18.85
CA GLY A 48 -12.78 -0.92 -17.56
C GLY A 48 -11.33 -0.46 -17.43
N GLU A 49 -10.37 -1.37 -17.64
CA GLU A 49 -8.91 -1.10 -17.62
C GLU A 49 -8.56 0.09 -18.52
N CYS A 50 -9.02 0.06 -19.78
CA CYS A 50 -8.80 1.13 -20.75
C CYS A 50 -9.40 2.47 -20.29
N ALA A 51 -10.63 2.46 -19.78
CA ALA A 51 -11.31 3.69 -19.37
C ALA A 51 -10.59 4.35 -18.18
N VAL A 52 -10.15 3.57 -17.19
CA VAL A 52 -9.38 4.08 -16.05
C VAL A 52 -8.04 4.67 -16.52
N ALA A 53 -7.29 3.94 -17.35
CA ALA A 53 -6.03 4.43 -17.89
C ALA A 53 -6.21 5.73 -18.71
N ALA A 54 -7.31 5.85 -19.46
CA ALA A 54 -7.64 7.05 -20.22
C ALA A 54 -8.00 8.27 -19.34
N ILE A 55 -8.64 8.04 -18.17
CA ILE A 55 -8.92 9.07 -17.16
C ILE A 55 -7.61 9.53 -16.51
N GLU A 56 -6.76 8.59 -16.09
CA GLU A 56 -5.46 8.86 -15.45
C GLU A 56 -4.52 9.64 -16.38
N ALA A 57 -4.38 9.20 -17.64
CA ALA A 57 -3.51 9.84 -18.63
C ALA A 57 -3.86 11.31 -18.89
N ARG A 58 -5.07 11.75 -18.51
CA ARG A 58 -5.56 13.13 -18.64
C ARG A 58 -5.60 13.90 -17.33
N GLY A 59 -5.18 13.30 -16.21
CA GLY A 59 -5.29 13.90 -14.88
C GLY A 59 -6.75 14.20 -14.50
N ALA A 60 -7.71 13.42 -15.00
CA ALA A 60 -9.13 13.67 -14.85
C ALA A 60 -9.79 12.82 -13.73
N LEU A 61 -8.98 12.27 -12.82
CA LEU A 61 -9.44 11.45 -11.71
C LEU A 61 -10.43 12.23 -10.84
N SER A 62 -11.68 11.76 -10.83
CA SER A 62 -12.78 12.34 -10.06
C SER A 62 -13.92 11.32 -9.99
N ALA A 63 -14.76 11.42 -8.96
CA ALA A 63 -15.95 10.56 -8.85
C ALA A 63 -16.86 10.66 -10.09
N ALA A 64 -16.97 11.86 -10.69
CA ALA A 64 -17.74 12.09 -11.91
C ALA A 64 -17.13 11.40 -13.14
N ALA A 65 -15.80 11.40 -13.27
CA ALA A 65 -15.12 10.65 -14.33
C ALA A 65 -15.27 9.13 -14.12
N CYS A 66 -15.11 8.65 -12.89
CA CYS A 66 -15.25 7.24 -12.56
C CYS A 66 -16.66 6.68 -12.80
N ALA A 67 -17.70 7.53 -12.77
CA ALA A 67 -19.05 7.12 -13.14
C ALA A 67 -19.18 6.68 -14.61
N GLN A 68 -18.26 7.11 -15.49
CA GLN A 68 -18.20 6.71 -16.89
C GLN A 68 -17.54 5.33 -17.08
N VAL A 69 -16.81 4.83 -16.09
CA VAL A 69 -16.23 3.49 -16.11
C VAL A 69 -17.34 2.45 -15.87
N PRO A 70 -17.39 1.33 -16.61
CA PRO A 70 -18.35 0.26 -16.36
C PRO A 70 -18.39 -0.17 -14.89
N ALA A 71 -19.59 -0.41 -14.36
CA ALA A 71 -19.76 -0.83 -12.97
C ALA A 71 -19.03 -2.15 -12.69
N GLY A 72 -18.38 -2.25 -11.53
CA GLY A 72 -17.59 -3.42 -11.14
C GLY A 72 -16.21 -3.03 -10.65
N LEU A 73 -15.25 -3.93 -10.78
CA LEU A 73 -13.89 -3.80 -10.24
C LEU A 73 -13.21 -2.48 -10.68
N TRP A 74 -13.23 -2.17 -11.97
CA TRP A 74 -12.53 -1.00 -12.50
C TRP A 74 -13.12 0.35 -12.10
N ARG A 75 -14.43 0.43 -11.83
CA ARG A 75 -15.00 1.66 -11.27
C ARG A 75 -14.51 1.89 -9.84
N GLU A 76 -14.42 0.83 -9.05
CA GLU A 76 -13.89 0.90 -7.68
C GLU A 76 -12.40 1.28 -7.71
N GLU A 77 -11.62 0.72 -8.64
CA GLU A 77 -10.22 1.08 -8.86
C GLU A 77 -10.06 2.56 -9.24
N CYS A 78 -10.92 3.07 -10.12
CA CYS A 78 -10.93 4.50 -10.46
C CYS A 78 -11.17 5.39 -9.23
N LEU A 79 -12.10 5.01 -8.36
CA LEU A 79 -12.37 5.72 -7.11
C LEU A 79 -11.18 5.63 -6.14
N PHE A 80 -10.49 4.49 -6.11
CA PHE A 80 -9.25 4.31 -5.38
C PHE A 80 -8.19 5.31 -5.84
N LEU A 81 -7.89 5.34 -7.14
CA LEU A 81 -6.91 6.24 -7.74
C LEU A 81 -7.30 7.71 -7.52
N THR A 82 -8.60 8.01 -7.54
CA THR A 82 -9.10 9.35 -7.20
C THR A 82 -8.77 9.70 -5.74
N ALA A 83 -8.95 8.78 -4.79
CA ALA A 83 -8.58 9.01 -3.40
C ALA A 83 -7.05 9.18 -3.23
N GLU A 84 -6.23 8.41 -3.94
CA GLU A 84 -4.76 8.58 -3.94
C GLU A 84 -4.34 9.93 -4.51
N ALA A 85 -4.96 10.39 -5.60
CA ALA A 85 -4.71 11.73 -6.15
C ALA A 85 -5.09 12.84 -5.17
N VAL A 86 -6.25 12.72 -4.51
CA VAL A 86 -6.69 13.67 -3.48
C VAL A 86 -5.73 13.68 -2.28
N LEU A 87 -5.17 12.53 -1.91
CA LEU A 87 -4.13 12.45 -0.88
C LEU A 87 -2.83 13.13 -1.34
N ALA A 88 -2.40 12.92 -2.58
CA ALA A 88 -1.20 13.55 -3.13
C ALA A 88 -1.28 15.09 -3.13
N ASP A 89 -2.49 15.64 -3.24
CA ASP A 89 -2.78 17.08 -3.10
C ASP A 89 -2.84 17.56 -1.62
N GLY A 90 -2.59 16.69 -0.65
CA GLY A 90 -2.56 16.99 0.78
C GLY A 90 -3.93 16.95 1.47
N HIS A 91 -4.96 16.37 0.83
CA HIS A 91 -6.32 16.34 1.35
C HIS A 91 -6.70 14.97 1.96
N LEU A 92 -5.95 14.54 2.98
CA LEU A 92 -6.10 13.23 3.62
C LEU A 92 -7.53 12.91 4.09
N GLU A 93 -8.23 13.85 4.73
CA GLU A 93 -9.61 13.62 5.20
C GLU A 93 -10.56 13.33 4.03
N ALA A 94 -10.44 14.10 2.93
CA ALA A 94 -11.24 13.91 1.74
C ALA A 94 -10.91 12.60 1.01
N ALA A 95 -9.63 12.23 0.94
CA ALA A 95 -9.19 10.96 0.38
C ALA A 95 -9.79 9.76 1.16
N MET A 96 -9.70 9.81 2.50
CA MET A 96 -10.27 8.79 3.37
C MET A 96 -11.80 8.74 3.30
N ALA A 97 -12.48 9.88 3.08
CA ALA A 97 -13.91 9.92 2.82
C ALA A 97 -14.26 9.23 1.49
N GLY A 98 -13.49 9.49 0.43
CA GLY A 98 -13.66 8.86 -0.88
C GLY A 98 -13.55 7.33 -0.85
N CYS A 99 -12.72 6.77 0.04
CA CYS A 99 -12.63 5.32 0.21
C CYS A 99 -13.93 4.68 0.73
N ARG A 100 -14.74 5.39 1.54
CA ARG A 100 -15.89 4.82 2.27
C ARG A 100 -17.00 4.30 1.38
N ASP A 101 -17.13 4.90 0.21
CA ASP A 101 -18.21 4.60 -0.74
C ASP A 101 -17.88 3.40 -1.64
N THR A 102 -16.69 2.81 -1.47
CA THR A 102 -16.23 1.66 -2.23
C THR A 102 -16.51 0.35 -1.50
N ARG A 103 -16.64 -0.75 -2.24
CA ARG A 103 -16.69 -2.10 -1.63
C ARG A 103 -15.36 -2.53 -1.00
N PHE A 104 -14.28 -1.82 -1.32
CA PHE A 104 -12.91 -2.03 -0.85
C PHE A 104 -12.48 -0.93 0.14
N ALA A 105 -13.43 -0.37 0.88
CA ALA A 105 -13.17 0.78 1.72
C ALA A 105 -12.01 0.56 2.70
N ARG A 106 -11.85 -0.66 3.21
CA ARG A 106 -10.77 -1.03 4.13
C ARG A 106 -9.42 -1.06 3.43
N GLU A 107 -9.34 -1.72 2.29
CA GLU A 107 -8.13 -1.83 1.49
C GLU A 107 -7.68 -0.45 0.98
N CYS A 108 -8.63 0.37 0.52
CA CYS A 108 -8.40 1.76 0.13
C CYS A 108 -7.83 2.58 1.30
N SER A 109 -8.51 2.57 2.45
CA SER A 109 -8.04 3.28 3.66
C SER A 109 -6.64 2.80 4.08
N PHE A 110 -6.36 1.50 3.98
CA PHE A 110 -5.05 0.95 4.31
C PHE A 110 -3.94 1.46 3.41
N HIS A 111 -4.16 1.58 2.09
CA HIS A 111 -3.16 2.16 1.20
C HIS A 111 -2.87 3.62 1.52
N LEU A 112 -3.89 4.42 1.82
CA LEU A 112 -3.71 5.83 2.22
C LEU A 112 -2.90 5.92 3.52
N ILE A 113 -3.25 5.11 4.53
CA ILE A 113 -2.49 5.04 5.79
C ILE A 113 -1.03 4.61 5.54
N ARG A 114 -0.82 3.63 4.66
CA ARG A 114 0.53 3.18 4.29
C ARG A 114 1.31 4.29 3.59
N ALA A 115 0.69 5.04 2.69
CA ALA A 115 1.33 6.16 1.99
C ALA A 115 1.76 7.25 2.99
N GLU A 116 0.88 7.63 3.92
CA GLU A 116 1.20 8.56 4.99
C GLU A 116 2.34 8.06 5.88
N ALA A 117 2.30 6.79 6.28
CA ALA A 117 3.35 6.17 7.08
C ALA A 117 4.71 6.15 6.35
N GLN A 118 4.70 5.92 5.04
CA GLN A 118 5.91 5.96 4.21
C GLN A 118 6.45 7.40 4.05
N ALA A 119 5.58 8.39 3.87
CA ALA A 119 5.97 9.80 3.82
C ALA A 119 6.60 10.25 5.15
N ALA A 120 6.05 9.76 6.27
CA ALA A 120 6.55 10.03 7.62
C ALA A 120 7.82 9.25 7.98
N ALA A 121 8.30 8.32 7.15
CA ALA A 121 9.33 7.36 7.53
C ALA A 121 10.66 8.02 7.95
N LEU A 122 10.97 9.23 7.49
CA LEU A 122 12.19 9.95 7.88
C LEU A 122 12.02 10.82 9.13
N LEU A 123 10.80 11.08 9.56
CA LEU A 123 10.48 11.87 10.76
C LEU A 123 10.92 11.12 12.02
N ASP A 124 11.09 11.85 13.12
CA ASP A 124 11.19 11.20 14.42
C ASP A 124 9.81 10.68 14.91
N PRO A 125 9.74 9.83 15.94
CA PRO A 125 8.46 9.31 16.42
C PRO A 125 7.48 10.38 16.90
N ALA A 126 7.94 11.49 17.48
CA ALA A 126 7.03 12.54 17.97
C ALA A 126 6.38 13.29 16.80
N GLU A 127 7.15 13.61 15.77
CA GLU A 127 6.67 14.20 14.52
C GLU A 127 5.74 13.24 13.76
N ALA A 128 6.10 11.96 13.66
CA ALA A 128 5.24 10.96 13.03
C ALA A 128 3.92 10.77 13.78
N ALA A 129 3.92 10.87 15.12
CA ALA A 129 2.70 10.83 15.92
C ALA A 129 1.80 12.06 15.68
N ALA A 130 2.38 13.23 15.44
CA ALA A 130 1.61 14.42 15.07
C ALA A 130 0.94 14.25 13.70
N GLN A 131 1.62 13.64 12.73
CA GLN A 131 1.02 13.29 11.44
C GLN A 131 -0.08 12.23 11.62
N LEU A 132 0.14 11.20 12.43
CA LEU A 132 -0.89 10.21 12.77
C LEU A 132 -2.14 10.83 13.39
N ALA A 133 -1.98 11.85 14.24
CA ALA A 133 -3.12 12.51 14.87
C ALA A 133 -4.04 13.23 13.86
N SER A 134 -3.55 13.50 12.64
CA SER A 134 -4.35 14.02 11.53
C SER A 134 -5.14 12.95 10.77
N LEU A 135 -4.81 11.66 10.96
CA LEU A 135 -5.54 10.57 10.32
C LEU A 135 -6.93 10.45 10.95
N PRO A 136 -8.01 10.53 10.15
CA PRO A 136 -9.35 10.34 10.67
C PRO A 136 -9.52 8.88 11.10
N VAL A 137 -9.81 8.64 12.37
CA VAL A 137 -10.25 7.32 12.84
C VAL A 137 -11.63 7.06 12.24
N THR A 138 -11.72 6.06 11.38
CA THR A 138 -12.98 5.69 10.71
C THR A 138 -13.45 4.32 11.19
N VAL A 139 -14.76 4.06 11.05
CA VAL A 139 -15.34 2.73 11.28
C VAL A 139 -14.69 1.65 10.40
N VAL A 140 -14.16 2.06 9.25
CA VAL A 140 -13.59 1.17 8.23
C VAL A 140 -12.14 0.76 8.57
N ALA A 141 -11.41 1.61 9.31
CA ALA A 141 -10.03 1.34 9.75
C ALA A 141 -9.88 1.63 11.25
N PRO A 142 -10.53 0.84 12.13
CA PRO A 142 -10.45 1.05 13.59
C PRO A 142 -9.04 0.83 14.14
N ASP A 143 -8.18 0.10 13.42
CA ASP A 143 -6.78 -0.13 13.76
C ASP A 143 -5.80 0.77 12.99
N ALA A 144 -6.26 1.90 12.44
CA ALA A 144 -5.44 2.84 11.65
C ALA A 144 -4.14 3.24 12.35
N ALA A 145 -4.18 3.50 13.66
CA ALA A 145 -3.00 3.84 14.46
C ALA A 145 -1.93 2.73 14.42
N ARG A 146 -2.35 1.48 14.64
CA ARG A 146 -1.45 0.32 14.60
C ARG A 146 -0.92 0.08 13.19
N LEU A 147 -1.77 0.21 12.17
CA LEU A 147 -1.40 0.06 10.76
C LEU A 147 -0.34 1.11 10.37
N PHE A 148 -0.56 2.38 10.72
CA PHE A 148 0.40 3.47 10.48
C PHE A 148 1.77 3.14 11.07
N TRP A 149 1.84 2.83 12.37
CA TRP A 149 3.12 2.52 13.02
C TRP A 149 3.82 1.32 12.43
N ARG A 150 3.06 0.27 12.04
CA ARG A 150 3.64 -0.91 11.40
C ARG A 150 4.28 -0.57 10.06
N GLU A 151 3.58 0.18 9.20
CA GLU A 151 4.13 0.55 7.89
C GLU A 151 5.25 1.59 8.02
N TRP A 152 5.19 2.51 8.99
CA TRP A 152 6.24 3.49 9.28
C TRP A 152 7.53 2.80 9.74
N LEU A 153 7.42 1.85 10.67
CA LEU A 153 8.55 1.05 11.18
C LEU A 153 9.18 0.21 10.05
N ARG A 154 8.36 -0.41 9.19
CA ARG A 154 8.85 -1.15 8.02
C ARG A 154 9.60 -0.25 7.06
N ALA A 155 9.04 0.91 6.72
CA ALA A 155 9.69 1.87 5.83
C ALA A 155 11.04 2.33 6.37
N ARG A 156 11.15 2.57 7.68
CA ARG A 156 12.43 2.89 8.34
C ARG A 156 13.43 1.75 8.31
N GLN A 157 13.00 0.53 8.61
CA GLN A 157 13.86 -0.65 8.54
C GLN A 157 14.39 -0.86 7.12
N SER A 158 13.53 -0.66 6.09
CA SER A 158 13.92 -0.69 4.68
C SER A 158 14.95 0.38 4.32
N ALA A 159 14.91 1.53 4.99
CA ALA A 159 15.90 2.59 4.88
C ALA A 159 17.13 2.39 5.79
N GLY A 160 17.30 1.23 6.43
CA GLY A 160 18.42 0.92 7.32
C GLY A 160 18.40 1.68 8.65
N ARG A 161 17.24 2.18 9.07
CA ARG A 161 17.07 2.92 10.33
C ARG A 161 16.37 2.04 11.37
N SER A 162 16.97 1.92 12.55
CA SER A 162 16.30 1.37 13.71
C SER A 162 15.50 2.45 14.44
N VAL A 163 14.61 2.01 15.33
CA VAL A 163 13.83 2.87 16.21
C VAL A 163 14.13 2.47 17.64
N ASP A 164 14.46 3.47 18.47
CA ASP A 164 14.62 3.28 19.90
C ASP A 164 13.25 2.99 20.53
N PRO A 165 13.05 1.85 21.21
CA PRO A 165 11.79 1.53 21.88
C PRO A 165 11.37 2.58 22.91
N ALA A 166 12.33 3.24 23.55
CA ALA A 166 12.04 4.33 24.49
C ALA A 166 11.30 5.48 23.80
N ALA A 167 11.52 5.68 22.50
CA ALA A 167 10.86 6.73 21.74
C ALA A 167 9.38 6.39 21.47
N CYS A 168 9.01 5.13 21.23
CA CYS A 168 7.59 4.71 21.18
C CYS A 168 6.91 4.93 22.54
N ARG A 169 7.58 4.55 23.64
CA ARG A 169 7.04 4.70 25.00
C ARG A 169 6.86 6.14 25.45
N ALA A 170 7.60 7.07 24.85
CA ALA A 170 7.50 8.49 25.14
C ALA A 170 6.32 9.18 24.42
N LEU A 171 5.61 8.47 23.53
CA LEU A 171 4.46 9.02 22.81
C LEU A 171 3.24 9.23 23.74
N PRO A 172 2.32 10.15 23.40
CA PRO A 172 1.09 10.35 24.15
C PRO A 172 0.21 9.09 24.23
N ASP A 173 0.16 8.32 23.15
CA ASP A 173 -0.44 6.98 23.10
C ASP A 173 0.61 5.97 22.60
N PRO A 174 1.33 5.30 23.52
CA PRO A 174 2.42 4.40 23.14
C PRO A 174 1.92 3.05 22.61
N ALA A 175 0.68 2.65 22.93
CA ALA A 175 0.22 1.27 22.72
C ALA A 175 0.27 0.81 21.25
N PRO A 176 -0.16 1.61 20.25
CA PRO A 176 -0.07 1.23 18.84
C PRO A 176 1.37 1.12 18.33
N CYS A 177 2.26 2.03 18.74
CA CYS A 177 3.68 2.03 18.36
C CYS A 177 4.38 0.79 18.95
N ASP A 178 4.18 0.54 20.25
CA ASP A 178 4.75 -0.62 20.95
C ASP A 178 4.25 -1.94 20.36
N ALA A 179 2.98 -2.03 19.96
CA ALA A 179 2.43 -3.22 19.31
C ALA A 179 3.10 -3.47 17.96
N ALA A 180 3.19 -2.45 17.12
CA ALA A 180 3.83 -2.56 15.80
C ALA A 180 5.33 -2.87 15.90
N LEU A 181 6.02 -2.31 16.89
CA LEU A 181 7.43 -2.58 17.17
C LEU A 181 7.65 -4.05 17.57
N MET A 182 6.79 -4.57 18.44
CA MET A 182 6.80 -5.99 18.81
C MET A 182 6.56 -6.91 17.61
N GLU A 183 5.55 -6.60 16.77
CA GLU A 183 5.28 -7.35 15.53
C GLU A 183 6.53 -7.39 14.62
N LEU A 184 7.19 -6.24 14.43
CA LEU A 184 8.40 -6.15 13.60
C LEU A 184 9.54 -7.02 14.15
N TRP A 185 9.74 -6.99 15.45
CA TRP A 185 10.81 -7.75 16.10
C TRP A 185 10.56 -9.25 16.06
N LEU A 186 9.34 -9.70 16.33
CA LEU A 186 8.99 -11.11 16.23
C LEU A 186 9.19 -11.65 14.82
N ALA A 187 8.85 -10.84 13.80
CA ALA A 187 9.13 -11.16 12.41
C ALA A 187 10.64 -11.25 12.13
N ALA A 188 11.44 -10.33 12.66
CA ALA A 188 12.89 -10.32 12.50
C ALA A 188 13.57 -11.53 13.18
N ILE A 189 13.12 -11.92 14.38
CA ILE A 189 13.59 -13.11 15.11
C ILE A 189 13.26 -14.36 14.28
N SER A 190 12.02 -14.47 13.80
CA SER A 190 11.54 -15.63 13.04
C SER A 190 12.18 -15.77 11.65
N ALA A 191 12.72 -14.69 11.09
CA ALA A 191 13.41 -14.71 9.79
C ALA A 191 14.84 -15.28 9.86
N MET A 192 15.43 -15.40 11.05
CA MET A 192 16.78 -15.94 11.23
C MET A 192 16.73 -17.41 11.69
N PRO A 193 17.62 -18.29 11.19
CA PRO A 193 17.79 -19.61 11.78
C PRO A 193 18.07 -19.51 13.28
N ARG A 194 17.38 -20.30 14.10
CA ARG A 194 17.42 -20.21 15.57
C ARG A 194 18.84 -20.33 16.13
N ASP A 195 19.63 -21.27 15.61
CA ASP A 195 21.02 -21.48 15.96
C ASP A 195 21.87 -20.23 15.73
N ARG A 196 21.71 -19.60 14.56
CA ARG A 196 22.39 -18.34 14.21
C ARG A 196 21.95 -17.19 15.11
N PHE A 197 20.65 -17.06 15.37
CA PHE A 197 20.10 -16.03 16.24
C PHE A 197 20.67 -16.13 17.66
N CYS A 198 20.66 -17.33 18.23
CA CYS A 198 21.11 -17.56 19.60
C CYS A 198 22.63 -17.43 19.75
N ALA A 199 23.41 -17.85 18.74
CA ALA A 199 24.85 -17.62 18.73
C ALA A 199 25.19 -16.12 18.73
N LEU A 200 24.54 -15.35 17.85
CA LEU A 200 24.76 -13.90 17.76
C LEU A 200 24.31 -13.16 19.03
N ARG A 201 23.20 -13.58 19.63
CA ARG A 201 22.74 -13.05 20.93
C ARG A 201 23.75 -13.32 22.04
N ALA A 202 24.27 -14.54 22.14
CA ALA A 202 25.25 -14.91 23.17
C ALA A 202 26.56 -14.12 23.02
N GLU A 203 26.97 -13.82 21.79
CA GLU A 203 28.16 -13.00 21.50
C GLU A 203 27.97 -11.53 21.89
N VAL A 204 26.82 -10.94 21.52
CA VAL A 204 26.60 -9.48 21.64
C VAL A 204 25.92 -9.09 22.96
N GLY A 205 25.23 -10.02 23.62
CA GLY A 205 24.45 -9.77 24.84
C GLY A 205 23.18 -8.94 24.61
N ARG A 206 22.77 -8.76 23.35
CA ARG A 206 21.61 -7.97 22.92
C ARG A 206 20.75 -8.78 21.95
N THR A 207 19.49 -8.42 21.77
CA THR A 207 18.60 -9.11 20.82
C THR A 207 18.96 -8.73 19.38
N PRO A 208 19.47 -9.65 18.55
CA PRO A 208 19.82 -9.32 17.17
C PRO A 208 18.55 -9.15 16.32
N LEU A 209 18.60 -8.18 15.42
CA LEU A 209 17.57 -7.84 14.45
C LEU A 209 18.22 -7.81 13.06
N THR A 210 17.49 -8.25 12.05
CA THR A 210 17.98 -8.15 10.66
C THR A 210 17.38 -6.90 10.03
N LEU A 211 18.19 -5.90 9.67
CA LEU A 211 17.74 -4.77 8.86
C LEU A 211 17.69 -5.15 7.37
N ALA A 212 17.06 -4.30 6.55
CA ALA A 212 17.17 -4.45 5.10
C ALA A 212 18.63 -4.40 4.66
N GLY A 213 19.02 -5.30 3.75
CA GLY A 213 20.41 -5.48 3.33
C GLY A 213 21.23 -6.43 4.21
N GLY A 214 20.62 -7.05 5.24
CA GLY A 214 21.27 -8.08 6.06
C GLY A 214 22.21 -7.55 7.15
N ALA A 215 22.26 -6.21 7.34
CA ALA A 215 23.00 -5.61 8.43
C ALA A 215 22.35 -5.96 9.78
N PRO A 216 23.13 -6.41 10.79
CA PRO A 216 22.59 -6.65 12.11
C PRO A 216 22.31 -5.33 12.83
N ALA A 217 21.12 -5.21 13.41
CA ALA A 217 20.79 -4.23 14.44
C ALA A 217 20.58 -4.96 15.77
N PHE A 218 20.55 -4.23 16.88
CA PHE A 218 20.42 -4.80 18.22
C PHE A 218 19.44 -3.99 19.06
N ALA A 219 18.61 -4.70 19.83
CA ALA A 219 17.66 -4.11 20.76
C ALA A 219 17.94 -4.56 22.20
N ASP A 220 17.79 -3.61 23.14
CA ASP A 220 18.00 -3.81 24.59
C ASP A 220 16.70 -3.78 25.39
N ASP A 221 15.57 -3.89 24.71
CA ASP A 221 14.28 -3.86 25.37
C ASP A 221 14.13 -5.08 26.30
N PRO A 222 13.84 -4.90 27.60
CA PRO A 222 13.77 -6.03 28.54
C PRO A 222 12.74 -7.09 28.15
N ALA A 223 11.60 -6.70 27.56
CA ALA A 223 10.58 -7.65 27.14
C ALA A 223 11.06 -8.48 25.95
N LEU A 224 11.80 -7.86 25.02
CA LEU A 224 12.45 -8.58 23.93
C LEU A 224 13.56 -9.50 24.41
N VAL A 225 14.39 -9.03 25.34
CA VAL A 225 15.47 -9.84 25.93
C VAL A 225 14.85 -11.09 26.53
N ALA A 226 13.81 -10.95 27.36
CA ALA A 226 13.12 -12.09 27.96
C ALA A 226 12.47 -13.01 26.91
N HIS A 227 11.91 -12.49 25.83
CA HIS A 227 11.35 -13.32 24.75
C HIS A 227 12.45 -14.06 23.97
N ALA A 228 13.54 -13.39 23.62
CA ALA A 228 14.68 -13.97 22.93
C ALA A 228 15.37 -15.05 23.76
N ASP A 229 15.45 -14.89 25.08
CA ASP A 229 15.96 -15.92 25.99
C ASP A 229 15.07 -17.16 25.97
N ARG A 230 13.74 -17.01 26.12
CA ARG A 230 12.79 -18.14 26.00
C ARG A 230 12.87 -18.82 24.63
N TYR A 231 13.02 -18.04 23.56
CA TYR A 231 13.20 -18.55 22.21
C TYR A 231 14.49 -19.39 22.09
N CYS A 232 15.60 -18.93 22.68
CA CYS A 232 16.86 -19.66 22.70
C CYS A 232 16.84 -20.89 23.60
N ASP A 233 16.14 -20.84 24.72
CA ASP A 233 15.95 -21.96 25.64
C ASP A 233 14.98 -23.03 25.09
N GLY A 234 14.24 -22.71 24.03
CA GLY A 234 13.28 -23.62 23.39
C GLY A 234 11.98 -23.76 24.17
N LEU A 235 11.69 -22.78 25.02
CA LEU A 235 10.54 -22.74 25.90
C LEU A 235 9.32 -22.11 25.23
N ASP A 236 9.49 -21.33 24.16
CA ASP A 236 8.39 -20.75 23.38
C ASP A 236 8.84 -20.39 21.96
N SER A 237 8.04 -20.78 20.97
CA SER A 237 8.03 -20.14 19.64
C SER A 237 6.81 -19.24 19.45
N THR A 238 5.92 -19.18 20.45
CA THR A 238 4.69 -18.40 20.39
C THR A 238 4.96 -16.99 20.94
N PRO A 239 4.55 -15.91 20.23
CA PRO A 239 4.60 -14.55 20.76
C PRO A 239 3.93 -14.46 22.13
N PRO A 240 4.43 -13.63 23.08
CA PRO A 240 3.73 -13.39 24.33
C PRO A 240 2.33 -12.81 24.02
N GLU A 241 1.28 -13.51 24.46
CA GLU A 241 -0.06 -12.94 24.51
C GLU A 241 -0.05 -11.77 25.49
N ARG A 242 -0.60 -10.62 25.07
CA ARG A 242 -0.73 -9.43 25.91
C ARG A 242 -1.98 -9.52 26.78
#